data_AF-A0A951E1L6-F1
#
_entry.id   AF-A0A951E1L6-F1
#
_cell.length_a   1.000
_cell.length_b   1.000
_cell.length_c   1.000
_cell.angle_alpha   90.00
_cell.angle_beta   90.00
_cell.angle_gamma   90.00
#
_symmetry.space_group_name_H-M   'P 1'
#
loop_
_entity.id
_entity.type
_entity.pdbx_description
1 polymer ?
#
loop_
_entity_poly.entity_id
_entity_poly.type
_entity_poly.pdbx_seq_one_letter_code
_entity_poly.pdbx_strand_id
1 'polypeptide(L)'
;MSSDNHKTIVLSLPAAALLTISQAAIGCGIGILVAEKVAENRRSTAAVGMLCLAIATSAPAVVGVVVNVINGPESKLGARRRLRSIRDDSGLQPEQEVF
;
A
#
# COMPACT_ATOMS: atom_id res chain seq x y z
N MET A 1 -24.53 27.51 2.47
CA MET A 1 -23.26 27.58 3.22
C MET A 1 -23.07 26.25 3.92
N SER A 2 -22.29 25.36 3.28
CA SER A 2 -22.08 23.92 3.56
C SER A 2 -20.65 23.62 3.09
N SER A 3 -19.81 22.80 3.68
CA SER A 3 -19.77 22.06 4.95
C SER A 3 -18.40 21.37 4.90
N ASP A 4 -17.35 21.98 5.42
CA ASP A 4 -15.98 21.51 5.13
C ASP A 4 -15.28 21.13 6.43
N ASN A 5 -15.78 20.05 7.03
CA ASN A 5 -15.19 19.38 8.19
C ASN A 5 -13.93 18.62 7.73
N HIS A 6 -12.79 19.30 7.68
CA HIS A 6 -11.49 18.63 7.51
C HIS A 6 -11.10 17.94 8.81
N LYS A 7 -11.51 16.68 8.92
CA LYS A 7 -11.09 15.76 9.97
C LYS A 7 -9.63 15.36 9.70
N THR A 8 -8.70 16.14 10.22
CA THR A 8 -7.27 15.84 10.20
C THR A 8 -7.06 14.55 11.00
N ILE A 9 -6.97 13.40 10.32
CA ILE A 9 -6.62 12.13 10.95
C ILE A 9 -5.11 12.15 11.21
N VAL A 10 -4.74 12.81 12.31
CA VAL A 10 -3.43 12.65 12.93
C VAL A 10 -3.41 11.24 13.53
N LEU A 11 -2.84 10.29 12.78
CA LEU A 11 -2.67 8.93 13.25
C LEU A 11 -1.64 8.95 14.38
N SER A 12 -2.13 9.04 15.63
CA SER A 12 -1.29 9.01 16.81
C SER A 12 -0.36 7.79 16.73
N LEU A 13 0.96 8.00 16.72
CA LEU A 13 1.97 6.93 16.69
C LEU A 13 1.62 5.74 17.63
N PRO A 14 1.08 5.97 18.84
CA PRO A 14 0.66 4.89 19.73
C PRO A 14 -0.51 4.05 19.18
N ALA A 15 -1.49 4.68 18.54
CA ALA A 15 -2.63 3.99 17.94
C ALA A 15 -2.22 3.20 16.69
N ALA A 16 -1.33 3.77 15.87
CA ALA A 16 -0.75 3.06 14.73
C ALA A 16 0.01 1.81 15.19
N ALA A 17 0.84 1.93 16.24
CA ALA A 17 1.58 0.80 16.81
C ALA A 17 0.63 -0.30 17.30
N LEU A 18 -0.40 0.05 18.07
CA LEU A 18 -1.40 -0.92 18.54
C LEU A 18 -2.10 -1.63 17.38
N LEU A 19 -2.53 -0.89 16.36
CA LEU A 19 -3.15 -1.47 15.17
C LEU A 19 -2.19 -2.42 14.45
N THR A 20 -0.92 -2.03 14.26
CA THR A 20 0.06 -2.92 13.61
C THR A 20 0.32 -4.18 14.41
N ILE A 21 0.38 -4.11 15.75
CA ILE A 21 0.58 -5.27 16.62
C ILE A 21 -0.64 -6.20 16.54
N SER A 22 -1.86 -5.65 16.58
CA SER A 22 -3.08 -6.46 16.45
C SER A 22 -3.16 -7.14 15.08
N GLN A 23 -2.87 -6.42 13.99
CA GLN A 23 -2.87 -7.00 12.65
C GLN A 23 -1.78 -8.08 12.50
N ALA A 24 -0.59 -7.86 13.07
CA ALA A 24 0.48 -8.85 13.09
C ALA A 24 0.11 -10.09 13.92
N ALA A 25 -0.50 -9.92 15.09
CA ALA A 25 -0.94 -11.02 15.94
C ALA A 25 -2.02 -11.88 15.25
N ILE A 26 -2.99 -11.24 14.59
CA ILE A 26 -4.02 -11.94 13.81
C ILE A 26 -3.39 -12.70 12.64
N GLY A 27 -2.47 -12.06 11.91
CA GLY A 27 -1.75 -12.70 10.80
C GLY A 27 -0.93 -13.92 11.24
N CYS A 28 -0.19 -13.79 12.36
CA CYS A 28 0.55 -14.91 12.95
C CYS A 28 -0.37 -16.05 13.41
N GLY A 29 -1.48 -15.74 14.09
CA GLY A 29 -2.43 -16.74 14.55
C GLY A 29 -3.05 -17.54 13.40
N ILE A 30 -3.47 -16.86 12.34
CA ILE A 30 -4.00 -17.51 11.13
C ILE A 30 -2.91 -18.35 10.45
N GLY A 31 -1.69 -17.82 10.34
CA GLY A 31 -0.55 -18.52 9.72
C GLY A 31 -0.21 -19.84 10.42
N ILE A 32 -0.17 -19.84 11.76
CA ILE A 32 0.10 -21.03 12.56
C ILE A 32 -1.04 -22.06 12.41
N LEU A 33 -2.29 -21.61 12.49
CA LEU A 33 -3.46 -22.50 12.36
C LEU A 33 -3.51 -23.19 10.99
N VAL A 34 -3.19 -22.45 9.91
CA VAL A 34 -3.11 -23.00 8.56
C VAL A 34 -1.92 -23.96 8.43
N ALA A 35 -0.77 -23.64 9.03
CA ALA A 35 0.40 -24.51 9.02
C ALA A 35 0.14 -25.86 9.73
N GLU A 36 -0.55 -25.84 10.86
CA GLU A 36 -0.96 -27.05 11.59
C GLU A 36 -2.03 -27.85 10.85
N LYS A 37 -3.00 -27.19 10.18
CA LYS A 37 -4.04 -27.92 9.43
C LYS A 37 -3.52 -28.58 8.17
N VAL A 38 -2.48 -28.01 7.57
CA VAL A 38 -1.70 -28.66 6.51
C VAL A 38 -0.93 -29.85 7.11
N ALA A 39 -0.59 -29.84 8.40
CA ALA A 39 0.31 -30.79 9.09
C ALA A 39 -0.12 -32.28 9.18
N GLU A 40 -1.36 -32.65 8.85
CA GLU A 40 -1.86 -34.01 9.11
C GLU A 40 -2.02 -34.91 7.87
N ASN A 41 -2.58 -34.45 6.75
CA ASN A 41 -3.06 -35.41 5.73
C ASN A 41 -3.09 -34.84 4.30
N ARG A 42 -2.34 -35.45 3.37
CA ARG A 42 -2.46 -35.27 1.89
C ARG A 42 -1.98 -33.93 1.31
N ARG A 43 -0.83 -33.43 1.79
CA ARG A 43 -0.38 -32.04 1.61
C ARG A 43 -0.06 -31.53 0.21
N SER A 44 0.51 -32.27 -0.72
CA SER A 44 1.20 -31.59 -1.84
C SER A 44 0.22 -30.88 -2.80
N THR A 45 -0.85 -31.55 -3.24
CA THR A 45 -1.70 -30.99 -4.30
C THR A 45 -2.68 -29.93 -3.80
N ALA A 46 -3.33 -30.17 -2.65
CA ALA A 46 -4.31 -29.23 -2.10
C ALA A 46 -3.64 -27.99 -1.49
N ALA A 47 -2.49 -28.14 -0.83
CA ALA A 47 -1.76 -27.00 -0.29
C ALA A 47 -1.13 -26.14 -1.39
N VAL A 48 -0.61 -26.76 -2.47
CA VAL A 48 -0.13 -26.00 -3.65
C VAL A 48 -1.30 -25.29 -4.33
N GLY A 49 -2.45 -25.93 -4.46
CA GLY A 49 -3.66 -25.30 -5.02
C GLY A 49 -4.10 -24.07 -4.22
N MET A 50 -4.17 -24.18 -2.89
CA MET A 50 -4.50 -23.04 -2.03
C MET A 50 -3.40 -21.97 -2.01
N LEU A 51 -2.12 -22.34 -2.10
CA LEU A 51 -1.02 -21.38 -2.20
C LEU A 51 -1.10 -20.59 -3.50
N CYS A 52 -1.31 -21.26 -4.63
CA CYS A 52 -1.50 -20.60 -5.93
C CYS A 52 -2.74 -19.70 -5.92
N LEU A 53 -3.84 -20.14 -5.30
CA LEU A 53 -5.05 -19.34 -5.20
C LEU A 53 -4.86 -18.12 -4.29
N ALA A 54 -4.13 -18.28 -3.17
CA ALA A 54 -3.80 -17.19 -2.27
C ALA A 54 -2.88 -16.17 -2.94
N ILE A 55 -1.86 -16.61 -3.69
CA ILE A 55 -0.98 -15.73 -4.48
C ILE A 55 -1.78 -15.02 -5.57
N ALA A 56 -2.61 -15.76 -6.32
CA ALA A 56 -3.43 -15.18 -7.40
C ALA A 56 -4.41 -14.14 -6.87
N THR A 57 -5.04 -14.41 -5.72
CA THR A 57 -6.02 -13.50 -5.10
C THR A 57 -5.35 -12.30 -4.43
N SER A 58 -4.14 -12.45 -3.90
CA SER A 58 -3.40 -11.37 -3.24
C SER A 58 -2.63 -10.46 -4.19
N ALA A 59 -2.45 -10.86 -5.46
CA ALA A 59 -1.72 -10.08 -6.45
C ALA A 59 -2.15 -8.60 -6.56
N PRO A 60 -3.45 -8.24 -6.61
CA PRO A 60 -3.86 -6.84 -6.73
C PRO A 60 -3.53 -6.01 -5.48
N ALA A 61 -3.68 -6.63 -4.30
CA ALA A 61 -3.42 -5.97 -3.02
C ALA A 61 -1.92 -5.68 -2.85
N VAL A 62 -1.06 -6.63 -3.23
CA VAL A 62 0.40 -6.47 -3.18
C VAL A 62 0.86 -5.40 -4.18
N VAL A 63 0.32 -5.40 -5.41
CA VAL A 63 0.66 -4.38 -6.42
C VAL A 63 0.30 -2.98 -5.94
N GLY A 64 -0.88 -2.78 -5.35
CA GLY A 64 -1.28 -1.48 -4.81
C GLY A 64 -0.32 -0.95 -3.74
N VAL A 65 0.12 -1.83 -2.82
CA VAL A 65 1.09 -1.48 -1.77
C VAL A 65 2.46 -1.14 -2.39
N VAL A 66 2.98 -1.97 -3.29
CA VAL A 66 4.29 -1.76 -3.92
C VAL A 66 4.30 -0.49 -4.77
N VAL A 67 3.24 -0.26 -5.57
CA VAL A 67 3.09 0.97 -6.37
C VAL A 67 3.04 2.19 -5.47
N ASN A 68 2.34 2.13 -4.33
CA ASN A 68 2.25 3.24 -3.40
C ASN A 68 3.57 3.47 -2.63
N VAL A 69 4.37 2.42 -2.39
CA VAL A 69 5.72 2.55 -1.80
C VAL A 69 6.69 3.18 -2.80
N ILE A 70 6.67 2.73 -4.07
CA ILE A 70 7.61 3.22 -5.10
C ILE A 70 7.23 4.60 -5.61
N ASN A 71 5.93 4.84 -5.85
CA ASN A 71 5.42 6.09 -6.43
C ASN A 71 4.81 7.04 -5.38
N GLY A 72 4.85 6.68 -4.10
CA GLY A 72 4.31 7.49 -3.02
C GLY A 72 5.02 8.84 -2.88
N PRO A 73 4.36 9.83 -2.26
CA PRO A 73 4.90 11.19 -2.09
C PRO A 73 6.19 11.24 -1.25
N GLU A 74 6.41 10.26 -0.39
CA GLU A 74 7.64 10.07 0.40
C GLU A 74 8.82 9.51 -0.43
N SER A 75 8.57 9.02 -1.66
CA SER A 75 9.64 8.56 -2.54
C SER A 75 10.39 9.76 -3.13
N LYS A 76 11.74 9.69 -3.15
CA LYS A 76 12.60 10.73 -3.77
C LYS A 76 12.21 11.06 -5.21
N LEU A 77 11.65 10.09 -5.94
CA LEU A 77 11.19 10.26 -7.32
C LEU A 77 9.81 10.96 -7.39
N GLY A 78 8.88 10.63 -6.48
CA GLY A 78 7.57 11.27 -6.35
C GLY A 78 7.66 12.74 -5.97
N ALA A 79 8.52 13.08 -5.00
CA ALA A 79 8.75 14.46 -4.59
C ALA A 79 9.28 15.34 -5.74
N ARG A 80 10.22 14.81 -6.55
CA ARG A 80 10.75 15.51 -7.73
C ARG A 80 9.69 15.72 -8.82
N ARG A 81 8.78 14.76 -9.02
CA ARG A 81 7.65 14.88 -9.97
C ARG A 81 6.65 15.95 -9.52
N ARG A 82 6.34 15.99 -8.22
CA ARG A 82 5.48 17.03 -7.62
C ARG A 82 6.07 18.43 -7.78
N LEU A 83 7.35 18.61 -7.46
CA LEU A 83 8.03 19.90 -7.62
C LEU A 83 8.12 20.32 -9.10
N ARG A 84 8.34 19.38 -10.02
CA ARG A 84 8.31 19.66 -11.47
C ARG A 84 6.92 20.09 -11.93
N SER A 85 5.86 19.41 -11.49
CA SER A 85 4.48 19.81 -11.80
C SER A 85 4.17 21.22 -11.27
N ILE A 86 4.60 21.59 -10.06
CA ILE A 86 4.41 22.96 -9.55
C ILE A 86 5.19 23.98 -10.40
N ARG A 87 6.40 23.64 -10.85
CA ARG A 87 7.19 24.51 -11.72
C ARG A 87 6.54 24.69 -13.09
N ASP A 88 6.08 23.62 -13.71
CA ASP A 88 5.48 23.67 -15.04
C ASP A 88 4.08 24.32 -15.01
N ASP A 89 3.36 24.22 -13.88
CA ASP A 89 2.03 24.83 -13.64
C ASP A 89 2.12 26.27 -13.08
N SER A 90 3.33 26.76 -12.75
CA SER A 90 3.56 28.12 -12.22
C SER A 90 3.42 29.24 -13.27
N GLY A 91 3.00 28.92 -14.49
CA GLY A 91 2.70 29.92 -15.53
C GLY A 91 3.92 30.64 -16.10
N LEU A 92 5.14 30.23 -15.72
CA LEU A 92 6.38 30.72 -16.32
C LEU A 92 6.62 29.98 -17.64
N GLN A 93 5.83 30.28 -18.67
CA GLN A 93 6.12 29.83 -20.03
C GLN A 93 7.50 30.40 -20.42
N PRO A 94 8.50 29.57 -20.78
CA PRO A 94 9.64 30.06 -21.51
C PRO A 94 9.09 30.56 -22.84
N GLU A 95 9.09 31.88 -22.99
CA GLU A 95 9.06 32.64 -24.23
C GLU A 95 8.71 31.77 -25.46
N GLN A 96 7.47 31.88 -25.91
CA GLN A 96 7.18 31.64 -27.32
C GLN A 96 8.06 32.60 -28.12
N GLU A 97 9.20 32.10 -28.59
CA GLU A 97 9.94 32.63 -29.73
C GLU A 97 8.95 32.68 -30.90
N VAL A 98 8.47 33.87 -31.25
CA VAL A 98 7.62 34.10 -32.44
C VAL A 98 8.45 34.88 -33.45
N PHE A 99 8.74 34.19 -34.57
CA PHE A 99 9.24 34.72 -35.84
C PHE A 99 8.14 35.49 -36.59
#